data_AF-A0A7S0RJ67-F1
#
_entry.id   AF-A0A7S0RJ67-F1
#
_cell.length_a   1.000
_cell.length_b   1.000
_cell.length_c   1.000
_cell.angle_alpha   90.00
_cell.angle_beta   90.00
_cell.angle_gamma   90.00
#
_symmetry.space_group_name_H-M   'P 1'
#
loop_
_entity.id
_entity.type
_entity.pdbx_description
1 polymer ?
#
loop_
_entity_poly.entity_id
_entity_poly.type
_entity_poly.pdbx_seq_one_letter_code
_entity_poly.pdbx_strand_id
1 'polypeptide(L)'
;EAERWYLDHPNEDDYITGESHRGQAYEDPRDDDAEGGGDDSDAATEDALDSDSVGGKAEDMLNSSEATEVNARRRRGGRHLLDLDTYGLSLRHVDQLYTTAFGHAARHVPAHMPHFLDRHVIEEMQAQWPEEFKATSSHRFRSGKDMQYAFSYFYFLMHAPRGRKPQHLLKELDADGDGFFTDNELYTLITRIWPEQTQNLEMIKQHLLGSVEVQLNDGNVVHWTSVAESSTLKAQIEEYLAKEKKYKHETGNSEHVSFHMLKSSVDEVVPELEGIRRKPEKFICLNDNIDEGNETEQVLHEIHALFDGLFPVPSPFELPDGVAGYTYLDQWHEAMWWEFARHRFFVTLSWIVWCIPFMMVIGWLWVQLSQNKWEDHHRHRSPL
;
A
#
# COMPACT_ATOMS: atom_id res chain seq x y z
N GLU A 1 -2.92 5.61 28.50
CA GLU A 1 -3.96 6.60 28.09
C GLU A 1 -4.76 6.12 26.87
N ALA A 2 -4.16 5.48 25.86
CA ALA A 2 -4.89 4.86 24.74
C ALA A 2 -5.86 3.72 25.14
N GLU A 3 -5.51 2.88 26.12
CA GLU A 3 -6.41 1.81 26.63
C GLU A 3 -7.67 2.32 27.33
N ARG A 4 -7.65 3.54 27.88
CA ARG A 4 -8.83 4.11 28.57
C ARG A 4 -9.88 4.63 27.58
N TRP A 5 -9.45 5.05 26.40
CA TRP A 5 -10.36 5.58 25.37
C TRP A 5 -11.25 4.50 24.76
N TYR A 6 -10.73 3.28 24.59
CA TYR A 6 -11.46 2.13 24.04
C TYR A 6 -12.56 1.59 24.97
N LEU A 7 -12.43 1.80 26.28
CA LEU A 7 -13.41 1.31 27.26
C LEU A 7 -14.60 2.27 27.47
N ASP A 8 -14.43 3.54 27.11
CA ASP A 8 -15.45 4.59 27.32
C ASP A 8 -16.37 4.82 26.10
N HIS A 9 -16.14 4.13 24.97
CA HIS A 9 -16.93 4.28 23.74
C HIS A 9 -17.39 2.93 23.17
N PRO A 10 -18.40 2.27 23.76
CA PRO A 10 -19.00 1.08 23.17
C PRO A 10 -19.69 1.43 21.84
N ASN A 11 -19.34 0.70 20.79
CA ASN A 11 -19.85 0.83 19.42
C ASN A 11 -21.39 0.98 19.37
N GLU A 12 -21.87 2.04 18.73
CA GLU A 12 -23.20 2.08 18.11
C GLU A 12 -23.11 1.34 16.77
N ASP A 13 -23.10 0.00 16.84
CA ASP A 13 -23.30 -0.87 15.68
C ASP A 13 -24.79 -0.94 15.38
N ASP A 14 -25.32 0.04 14.63
CA ASP A 14 -26.74 0.05 14.25
C ASP A 14 -26.96 0.49 12.79
N TYR A 15 -26.14 0.01 11.85
CA TYR A 15 -26.49 0.00 10.42
C TYR A 15 -25.74 -1.13 9.72
N ILE A 16 -26.39 -2.29 9.55
CA ILE A 16 -26.39 -3.18 8.37
C ILE A 16 -27.37 -4.33 8.71
N THR A 17 -28.65 -4.12 8.43
CA THR A 17 -29.61 -5.20 8.21
C THR A 17 -30.25 -4.97 6.85
N GLY A 18 -29.56 -5.45 5.80
CA GLY A 18 -30.08 -5.47 4.44
C GLY A 18 -30.56 -6.87 4.09
N GLU A 19 -31.83 -7.14 4.38
CA GLU A 19 -32.54 -8.35 3.95
C GLU A 19 -32.48 -8.51 2.42
N SER A 20 -32.19 -9.73 1.97
CA SER A 20 -32.20 -10.08 0.55
C SER A 20 -33.65 -10.10 0.02
N HIS A 21 -33.98 -9.22 -0.91
CA HIS A 21 -35.18 -9.36 -1.73
C HIS A 21 -34.82 -9.70 -3.18
N ARG A 22 -35.22 -10.91 -3.56
CA ARG A 22 -35.19 -11.50 -4.89
C ARG A 22 -36.18 -10.76 -5.82
N GLY A 23 -35.68 -10.29 -6.96
CA GLY A 23 -36.40 -10.23 -8.23
C GLY A 23 -37.22 -8.99 -8.55
N GLN A 24 -36.83 -8.26 -9.61
CA GLN A 24 -37.69 -7.92 -10.75
C GLN A 24 -36.83 -7.34 -11.89
N ALA A 25 -37.06 -7.85 -13.10
CA ALA A 25 -36.51 -7.32 -14.34
C ALA A 25 -37.07 -5.92 -14.58
N TYR A 26 -36.22 -4.98 -14.99
CA TYR A 26 -36.65 -3.62 -15.32
C TYR A 26 -36.11 -3.22 -16.69
N GLU A 27 -37.01 -2.70 -17.54
CA GLU A 27 -36.77 -2.25 -18.90
C GLU A 27 -36.08 -0.87 -18.91
N ASP A 28 -35.12 -0.74 -19.83
CA ASP A 28 -34.29 0.43 -20.10
C ASP A 28 -35.10 1.56 -20.79
N PRO A 29 -35.19 2.77 -20.21
CA PRO A 29 -35.65 3.95 -20.93
C PRO A 29 -34.47 4.60 -21.66
N ARG A 30 -34.56 4.54 -23.00
CA ARG A 30 -33.69 5.23 -23.95
C ARG A 30 -33.67 6.74 -23.65
N ASP A 31 -32.47 7.28 -23.44
CA ASP A 31 -32.23 8.71 -23.56
C ASP A 31 -31.62 9.00 -24.95
N ASP A 32 -32.40 9.76 -25.71
CA ASP A 32 -32.03 10.44 -26.94
C ASP A 32 -31.17 11.69 -26.63
N ASP A 33 -30.41 12.10 -27.65
CA ASP A 33 -29.78 13.42 -27.84
C ASP A 33 -28.42 13.70 -27.15
N ALA A 34 -27.34 13.69 -27.95
CA ALA A 34 -26.67 14.93 -28.39
C ALA A 34 -25.46 14.61 -29.30
N GLU A 35 -25.61 14.96 -30.58
CA GLU A 35 -24.51 15.10 -31.53
C GLU A 35 -23.65 16.33 -31.19
N GLY A 36 -22.33 16.19 -31.30
CA GLY A 36 -21.38 17.30 -31.19
C GLY A 36 -19.99 16.85 -31.60
N GLY A 37 -19.71 16.96 -32.91
CA GLY A 37 -18.41 16.62 -33.50
C GLY A 37 -17.30 17.57 -33.10
N GLY A 38 -16.10 17.01 -32.96
CA GLY A 38 -14.83 17.71 -32.78
C GLY A 38 -13.72 16.74 -33.15
N ASP A 39 -13.27 16.87 -34.39
CA ASP A 39 -12.09 16.24 -34.97
C ASP A 39 -10.87 16.89 -34.32
N ASP A 40 -9.99 16.12 -33.67
CA ASP A 40 -8.59 16.50 -33.47
C ASP A 40 -7.76 15.23 -33.24
N SER A 41 -6.89 15.00 -34.21
CA SER A 41 -5.77 14.08 -34.19
C SER A 41 -4.85 14.38 -33.01
N ASP A 42 -4.44 13.36 -32.25
CA ASP A 42 -3.04 13.23 -31.85
C ASP A 42 -2.73 11.81 -31.34
N ALA A 43 -1.61 11.30 -31.84
CA ALA A 43 -1.09 9.97 -31.59
C ALA A 43 -0.62 9.85 -30.13
N ALA A 44 -1.28 8.99 -29.36
CA ALA A 44 -0.78 8.54 -28.07
C ALA A 44 0.05 7.28 -28.28
N THR A 45 1.36 7.44 -28.10
CA THR A 45 2.37 6.40 -27.99
C THR A 45 1.99 5.39 -26.91
N GLU A 46 1.85 4.13 -27.30
CA GLU A 46 1.90 2.98 -26.40
C GLU A 46 3.34 2.86 -25.86
N ASP A 47 3.56 3.25 -24.62
CA ASP A 47 4.75 2.88 -23.85
C ASP A 47 4.47 3.12 -22.37
N ALA A 48 3.91 2.11 -21.71
CA ALA A 48 4.03 1.93 -20.28
C ALA A 48 3.68 0.48 -19.95
N LEU A 49 4.72 -0.33 -19.75
CA LEU A 49 4.94 -1.22 -18.60
C LEU A 49 5.93 -2.31 -19.03
N ASP A 50 7.22 -1.99 -18.96
CA ASP A 50 8.24 -2.99 -18.75
C ASP A 50 9.22 -2.46 -17.71
N SER A 51 9.26 -3.11 -16.55
CA SER A 51 10.31 -2.92 -15.56
C SER A 51 10.75 -4.30 -15.09
N ASP A 52 11.78 -4.79 -15.78
CA ASP A 52 12.84 -5.66 -15.32
C ASP A 52 12.45 -6.82 -14.37
N SER A 53 12.22 -7.99 -14.98
CA SER A 53 12.70 -9.24 -14.39
C SER A 53 13.64 -9.94 -15.38
N VAL A 54 14.92 -9.98 -15.02
CA VAL A 54 15.99 -10.59 -15.78
C VAL A 54 15.81 -12.12 -15.83
N GLY A 55 15.70 -12.67 -17.04
CA GLY A 55 16.22 -14.01 -17.36
C GLY A 55 15.23 -14.99 -17.99
N GLY A 56 15.02 -14.93 -19.31
CA GLY A 56 14.26 -15.96 -20.03
C GLY A 56 14.12 -15.73 -21.54
N LYS A 57 15.22 -15.94 -22.28
CA LYS A 57 15.35 -16.21 -23.73
C LYS A 57 14.25 -15.71 -24.68
N ALA A 58 14.63 -14.70 -25.48
CA ALA A 58 14.05 -14.36 -26.76
C ALA A 58 14.17 -15.53 -27.76
N GLU A 59 13.05 -16.17 -28.11
CA GLU A 59 12.93 -16.95 -29.35
C GLU A 59 11.48 -17.21 -29.85
N ASP A 60 10.43 -16.78 -29.14
CA ASP A 60 9.02 -17.08 -29.53
C ASP A 60 8.21 -15.93 -30.18
N MET A 61 8.81 -14.77 -30.45
CA MET A 61 8.08 -13.60 -31.00
C MET A 61 7.95 -13.56 -32.53
N LEU A 62 8.01 -14.69 -33.24
CA LEU A 62 7.96 -14.72 -34.71
C LEU A 62 6.79 -15.48 -35.35
N ASN A 63 5.78 -15.91 -34.59
CA ASN A 63 4.68 -16.70 -35.16
C ASN A 63 3.25 -16.18 -34.92
N SER A 64 3.07 -14.92 -34.53
CA SER A 64 1.73 -14.35 -34.28
C SER A 64 1.13 -13.52 -35.43
N SER A 65 1.84 -13.37 -36.55
CA SER A 65 1.36 -12.52 -37.67
C SER A 65 0.30 -13.16 -38.57
N GLU A 66 0.07 -14.48 -38.49
CA GLU A 66 -0.96 -15.18 -39.29
C GLU A 66 -2.33 -15.29 -38.59
N ALA A 67 -2.41 -15.04 -37.28
CA ALA A 67 -3.68 -15.13 -36.53
C ALA A 67 -4.60 -13.91 -36.74
N THR A 68 -4.06 -12.79 -37.24
CA THR A 68 -4.75 -11.50 -37.31
C THR A 68 -5.68 -11.37 -38.53
N GLU A 69 -5.46 -12.14 -39.60
CA GLU A 69 -6.19 -11.97 -40.87
C GLU A 69 -7.50 -12.78 -40.96
N VAL A 70 -7.63 -13.86 -40.19
CA VAL A 70 -8.83 -14.73 -40.23
C VAL A 70 -9.99 -14.16 -39.41
N ASN A 71 -9.71 -13.37 -38.37
CA ASN A 71 -10.75 -12.73 -37.54
C ASN A 71 -11.36 -11.46 -38.16
N ALA A 72 -10.73 -10.87 -39.18
CA ALA A 72 -11.18 -9.61 -39.78
C ALA A 72 -12.41 -9.73 -40.70
N ARG A 73 -12.87 -10.94 -41.04
CA ARG A 73 -13.95 -11.14 -42.02
C ARG A 73 -15.34 -11.43 -41.45
N ARG A 74 -15.54 -11.45 -40.13
CA ARG A 74 -16.80 -11.94 -39.53
C ARG A 74 -17.62 -10.98 -38.68
N ARG A 75 -17.31 -9.68 -38.62
CA ARG A 75 -18.12 -8.72 -37.86
C ARG A 75 -18.52 -7.51 -38.71
N ARG A 76 -19.57 -7.68 -39.51
CA ARG A 76 -20.38 -6.59 -40.07
C ARG A 76 -21.75 -6.61 -39.41
N GLY A 77 -22.05 -5.59 -38.60
CA GLY A 77 -23.40 -5.31 -38.10
C GLY A 77 -23.47 -5.22 -36.57
N GLY A 78 -23.51 -3.98 -36.06
CA GLY A 78 -23.65 -3.65 -34.65
C GLY A 78 -22.56 -2.68 -34.22
N ARG A 79 -22.92 -1.44 -33.86
CA ARG A 79 -22.00 -0.49 -33.23
C ARG A 79 -21.60 -1.09 -31.87
N HIS A 80 -20.48 -1.81 -31.85
CA HIS A 80 -19.78 -2.15 -30.62
C HIS A 80 -19.39 -0.79 -30.03
N LEU A 81 -20.09 -0.34 -29.00
CA LEU A 81 -19.45 0.54 -28.02
C LEU A 81 -18.15 -0.21 -27.69
N LEU A 82 -17.02 0.30 -28.18
CA LEU A 82 -15.72 -0.14 -27.71
C LEU A 82 -15.85 -0.18 -26.19
N ASP A 83 -15.57 -1.33 -25.58
CA ASP A 83 -15.46 -1.44 -24.12
C ASP A 83 -14.44 -0.37 -23.71
N LEU A 84 -14.94 0.82 -23.37
CA LEU A 84 -14.10 1.94 -23.03
C LEU A 84 -13.35 1.48 -21.79
N ASP A 85 -12.03 1.59 -21.80
CA ASP A 85 -11.21 1.36 -20.62
C ASP A 85 -11.56 2.41 -19.56
N THR A 86 -12.67 2.19 -18.86
CA THR A 86 -13.22 3.09 -17.84
C THR A 86 -12.24 3.23 -16.68
N TYR A 87 -11.41 2.21 -16.45
CA TYR A 87 -10.32 2.28 -15.47
C TYR A 87 -9.26 3.28 -15.92
N GLY A 88 -8.68 3.12 -17.12
CA GLY A 88 -7.71 4.05 -17.68
C GLY A 88 -8.25 5.48 -17.79
N LEU A 89 -9.53 5.64 -18.14
CA LEU A 89 -10.19 6.95 -18.16
C LEU A 89 -10.31 7.58 -16.77
N SER A 90 -10.70 6.81 -15.75
CA SER A 90 -10.76 7.31 -14.37
C SER A 90 -9.40 7.77 -13.84
N LEU A 91 -8.32 7.08 -14.23
CA LEU A 91 -6.94 7.49 -13.90
C LEU A 91 -6.60 8.84 -14.55
N ARG A 92 -6.90 9.01 -15.84
CA ARG A 92 -6.68 10.27 -16.56
C ARG A 92 -7.50 11.42 -15.99
N HIS A 93 -8.74 11.17 -15.59
CA HIS A 93 -9.62 12.15 -14.94
C HIS A 93 -8.97 12.70 -13.66
N VAL A 94 -8.54 11.80 -12.76
CA VAL A 94 -7.87 12.20 -11.51
C VAL A 94 -6.53 12.88 -11.79
N ASP A 95 -5.74 12.39 -12.75
CA ASP A 95 -4.46 13.01 -13.10
C ASP A 95 -4.63 14.44 -13.61
N GLN A 96 -5.66 14.72 -14.42
CA GLN A 96 -6.00 16.08 -14.86
C GLN A 96 -6.44 16.96 -13.69
N LEU A 97 -7.27 16.44 -12.79
CA LEU A 97 -7.70 17.14 -11.58
C LEU A 97 -6.50 17.53 -10.71
N TYR A 98 -5.56 16.61 -10.52
CA TYR A 98 -4.39 16.81 -9.67
C TYR A 98 -3.33 17.66 -10.35
N THR A 99 -3.21 17.58 -11.68
CA THR A 99 -2.39 18.49 -12.46
C THR A 99 -2.86 19.93 -12.33
N THR A 100 -4.18 20.14 -12.33
CA THR A 100 -4.78 21.46 -12.10
C THR A 100 -4.56 21.95 -10.66
N ALA A 101 -4.70 21.06 -9.67
CA ALA A 101 -4.62 21.44 -8.26
C ALA A 101 -3.19 21.56 -7.71
N PHE A 102 -2.28 20.70 -8.16
CA PHE A 102 -0.93 20.53 -7.58
C PHE A 102 0.21 20.76 -8.58
N GLY A 103 -0.11 21.02 -9.84
CA GLY A 103 0.86 21.13 -10.92
C GLY A 103 1.20 19.80 -11.58
N HIS A 104 1.97 19.88 -12.66
CA HIS A 104 2.40 18.72 -13.44
C HIS A 104 3.36 17.84 -12.63
N ALA A 105 3.09 16.54 -12.62
CA ALA A 105 3.95 15.52 -12.06
C ALA A 105 3.74 14.20 -12.80
N ALA A 106 4.76 13.35 -12.88
CA ALA A 106 4.59 11.99 -13.37
C ALA A 106 3.83 11.17 -12.31
N ARG A 107 2.70 10.57 -12.72
CA ARG A 107 1.86 9.74 -11.85
C ARG A 107 1.65 8.38 -12.49
N HIS A 108 2.24 7.36 -11.89
CA HIS A 108 2.11 5.95 -12.25
C HIS A 108 0.98 5.27 -11.47
N VAL A 109 0.43 4.20 -12.04
CA VAL A 109 -0.60 3.38 -11.39
C VAL A 109 0.02 2.68 -10.17
N PRO A 110 -0.57 2.81 -8.97
CA PRO A 110 -0.14 2.04 -7.80
C PRO A 110 -0.22 0.54 -8.06
N ALA A 111 0.76 -0.21 -7.54
CA ALA A 111 0.75 -1.67 -7.66
C ALA A 111 -0.50 -2.27 -6.99
N HIS A 112 -1.06 -3.32 -7.60
CA HIS A 112 -2.28 -3.98 -7.14
C HIS A 112 -2.01 -4.83 -5.89
N MET A 113 -2.05 -4.17 -4.74
CA MET A 113 -1.79 -4.73 -3.41
C MET A 113 -2.79 -4.16 -2.39
N PRO A 114 -2.93 -4.74 -1.19
CA PRO A 114 -3.70 -4.13 -0.12
C PRO A 114 -3.21 -2.71 0.17
N HIS A 115 -4.16 -1.76 0.26
CA HIS A 115 -3.86 -0.37 0.58
C HIS A 115 -4.36 -0.05 2.00
N PHE A 116 -3.45 0.41 2.85
CA PHE A 116 -3.78 0.92 4.16
C PHE A 116 -4.09 2.42 4.06
N LEU A 117 -5.33 2.78 4.37
CA LEU A 117 -5.85 4.13 4.17
C LEU A 117 -6.16 4.77 5.52
N ASP A 118 -5.69 6.00 5.69
CA ASP A 118 -6.05 6.84 6.82
C ASP A 118 -7.35 7.58 6.51
N ARG A 119 -8.36 7.38 7.37
CA ARG A 119 -9.67 7.98 7.23
C ARG A 119 -9.62 9.51 7.19
N HIS A 120 -8.73 10.14 7.95
CA HIS A 120 -8.62 11.60 7.95
C HIS A 120 -8.10 12.13 6.62
N VAL A 121 -7.18 11.41 5.97
CA VAL A 121 -6.70 11.78 4.63
C VAL A 121 -7.82 11.66 3.60
N ILE A 122 -8.65 10.61 3.71
CA ILE A 122 -9.84 10.45 2.86
C ILE A 122 -10.84 11.58 3.07
N GLU A 123 -11.13 11.94 4.33
CA GLU A 123 -12.02 13.05 4.68
C GLU A 123 -11.52 14.39 4.09
N GLU A 124 -10.21 14.63 4.14
CA GLU A 124 -9.60 15.81 3.53
C GLU A 124 -9.73 15.83 2.00
N MET A 125 -9.52 14.70 1.33
CA MET A 125 -9.73 14.57 -0.11
C MET A 125 -11.18 14.85 -0.50
N GLN A 126 -12.14 14.27 0.24
CA GLN A 126 -13.56 14.47 0.04
C GLN A 126 -13.97 15.93 0.28
N ALA A 127 -13.36 16.60 1.26
CA ALA A 127 -13.58 18.02 1.52
C ALA A 127 -13.01 18.91 0.38
N GLN A 128 -11.91 18.49 -0.26
CA GLN A 128 -11.32 19.24 -1.36
C GLN A 128 -12.11 19.09 -2.68
N TRP A 129 -12.67 17.91 -2.96
CA TRP A 129 -13.44 17.64 -4.19
C TRP A 129 -14.79 16.97 -3.93
N PRO A 130 -15.72 17.63 -3.21
CA PRO A 130 -16.97 17.01 -2.77
C PRO A 130 -17.85 16.56 -3.94
N GLU A 131 -17.89 17.33 -5.03
CA GLU A 131 -18.70 16.99 -6.21
C GLU A 131 -18.14 15.79 -6.98
N GLU A 132 -16.81 15.65 -7.08
CA GLU A 132 -16.17 14.52 -7.75
C GLU A 132 -16.44 13.21 -7.01
N PHE A 133 -16.33 13.22 -5.67
CA PHE A 133 -16.64 12.05 -4.85
C PHE A 133 -18.14 11.73 -4.83
N LYS A 134 -19.00 12.74 -4.85
CA LYS A 134 -20.45 12.55 -4.97
C LYS A 134 -20.84 11.95 -6.31
N ALA A 135 -20.25 12.42 -7.41
CA ALA A 135 -20.45 11.86 -8.73
C ALA A 135 -19.99 10.39 -8.77
N THR A 136 -18.77 10.12 -8.30
CA THR A 136 -18.22 8.76 -8.17
C THR A 136 -19.17 7.83 -7.41
N SER A 137 -19.68 8.28 -6.27
CA SER A 137 -20.59 7.50 -5.42
C SER A 137 -21.99 7.29 -6.02
N SER A 138 -22.36 8.06 -7.04
CA SER A 138 -23.63 7.92 -7.74
C SER A 138 -23.61 6.83 -8.82
N HIS A 139 -22.42 6.39 -9.24
CA HIS A 139 -22.27 5.35 -10.24
C HIS A 139 -22.45 3.96 -9.63
N ARG A 140 -23.30 3.12 -10.25
CA ARG A 140 -23.47 1.71 -9.86
C ARG A 140 -22.29 0.83 -10.29
N PHE A 141 -21.69 1.13 -11.44
CA PHE A 141 -20.53 0.46 -12.01
C PHE A 141 -19.45 1.49 -12.30
N ARG A 142 -18.21 1.03 -12.44
CA ARG A 142 -17.06 1.91 -12.73
C ARG A 142 -17.35 2.84 -13.89
N SER A 143 -17.01 4.11 -13.70
CA SER A 143 -17.12 5.18 -14.67
C SER A 143 -15.75 5.78 -14.98
N GLY A 144 -15.56 6.24 -16.22
CA GLY A 144 -14.33 6.95 -16.62
C GLY A 144 -14.13 8.30 -15.92
N LYS A 145 -15.10 8.77 -15.13
CA LYS A 145 -15.02 10.00 -14.32
C LYS A 145 -14.93 9.72 -12.82
N ASP A 146 -14.72 8.47 -12.44
CA ASP A 146 -14.57 8.14 -11.03
C ASP A 146 -13.28 8.75 -10.46
N MET A 147 -13.36 9.16 -9.20
CA MET A 147 -12.19 9.36 -8.34
C MET A 147 -11.54 8.00 -8.12
N GLN A 148 -10.63 7.60 -9.02
CA GLN A 148 -9.93 6.32 -8.92
C GLN A 148 -9.24 6.23 -7.55
N TYR A 149 -9.71 5.32 -6.72
CA TYR A 149 -9.56 5.43 -5.28
C TYR A 149 -8.09 5.39 -4.80
N ALA A 150 -7.35 4.36 -5.21
CA ALA A 150 -5.94 4.18 -4.81
C ALA A 150 -5.04 5.29 -5.37
N PHE A 151 -5.19 5.60 -6.65
CA PHE A 151 -4.45 6.64 -7.35
C PHE A 151 -4.71 8.01 -6.71
N SER A 152 -5.99 8.34 -6.47
CA SER A 152 -6.38 9.58 -5.79
C SER A 152 -5.73 9.68 -4.42
N TYR A 153 -5.78 8.62 -3.62
CA TYR A 153 -5.24 8.62 -2.26
C TYR A 153 -3.72 8.86 -2.22
N PHE A 154 -2.95 8.03 -2.92
CA PHE A 154 -1.49 8.11 -2.83
C PHE A 154 -0.97 9.42 -3.40
N TYR A 155 -1.52 9.92 -4.51
CA TYR A 155 -1.07 11.20 -5.05
C TYR A 155 -1.55 12.40 -4.25
N PHE A 156 -2.69 12.30 -3.55
CA PHE A 156 -3.06 13.33 -2.58
C PHE A 156 -2.05 13.37 -1.45
N LEU A 157 -1.71 12.21 -0.89
CA LEU A 157 -0.70 12.10 0.17
C LEU A 157 0.65 12.69 -0.28
N MET A 158 1.10 12.38 -1.51
CA MET A 158 2.37 12.88 -2.04
C MET A 158 2.36 14.38 -2.37
N HIS A 159 1.22 14.94 -2.76
CA HIS A 159 1.16 16.29 -3.32
C HIS A 159 0.47 17.35 -2.46
N ALA A 160 -0.38 16.94 -1.51
CA ALA A 160 -1.15 17.83 -0.65
C ALA A 160 -0.22 18.86 -0.01
N PRO A 161 -0.48 20.17 -0.22
CA PRO A 161 0.36 21.22 0.34
C PRO A 161 0.18 21.27 1.85
N ARG A 162 1.26 21.58 2.58
CA ARG A 162 1.18 21.78 4.04
C ARG A 162 0.28 22.96 4.41
N GLY A 163 0.13 23.94 3.52
CA GLY A 163 -0.71 25.12 3.73
C GLY A 163 -0.20 26.04 4.84
N ARG A 164 1.11 25.97 5.16
CA ARG A 164 1.72 26.83 6.17
C ARG A 164 1.67 28.29 5.69
N LYS A 165 1.21 29.20 6.54
CA LYS A 165 1.18 30.64 6.24
C LYS A 165 2.57 31.26 6.45
N PRO A 166 2.97 32.30 5.66
CA PRO A 166 4.24 33.00 5.84
C PRO A 166 4.48 33.47 7.28
N GLN A 167 3.43 33.96 7.95
CA GLN A 167 3.55 34.43 9.34
C GLN A 167 3.95 33.32 10.31
N HIS A 168 3.53 32.08 10.06
CA HIS A 168 3.92 30.95 10.92
C HIS A 168 5.40 30.62 10.73
N LEU A 169 5.90 30.62 9.49
CA LEU A 169 7.34 30.44 9.23
C LEU A 169 8.17 31.52 9.90
N LEU A 170 7.76 32.78 9.74
CA LEU A 170 8.48 33.93 10.30
C LEU A 170 8.50 33.91 11.84
N LYS A 171 7.39 33.53 12.48
CA LYS A 171 7.34 33.32 13.94
C LYS A 171 8.15 32.12 14.41
N GLU A 172 8.26 31.05 13.61
CA GLU A 172 9.12 29.91 13.94
C GLU A 172 10.62 30.25 13.84
N LEU A 173 10.97 31.28 13.06
CA LEU A 173 12.34 31.74 12.89
C LEU A 173 12.77 32.75 13.96
N ASP A 174 11.83 33.50 14.53
CA ASP A 174 12.00 34.35 15.71
C ASP A 174 12.14 33.46 16.96
N ALA A 175 13.37 33.00 17.22
CA ALA A 175 13.67 31.92 18.14
C ALA A 175 13.59 32.36 19.61
N ASP A 176 13.91 33.63 19.90
CA ASP A 176 13.75 34.21 21.23
C ASP A 176 12.40 34.91 21.43
N GLY A 177 11.64 35.13 20.35
CA GLY A 177 10.27 35.63 20.37
C GLY A 177 10.19 37.12 20.68
N ASP A 178 11.27 37.87 20.46
CA ASP A 178 11.33 39.30 20.74
C ASP A 178 10.69 40.17 19.64
N GLY A 179 10.31 39.54 18.51
CA GLY A 179 9.67 40.17 17.36
C GLY A 179 10.66 40.60 16.27
N PHE A 180 11.96 40.50 16.51
CA PHE A 180 13.01 41.04 15.67
C PHE A 180 14.00 39.96 15.23
N PHE A 181 14.32 39.94 13.94
CA PHE A 181 15.34 39.02 13.44
C PHE A 181 16.75 39.53 13.73
N THR A 182 17.49 38.72 14.47
CA THR A 182 18.94 38.74 14.54
C THR A 182 19.56 38.32 13.21
N ASP A 183 20.86 38.59 13.06
CA ASP A 183 21.63 38.17 11.90
C ASP A 183 21.56 36.65 11.64
N ASN A 184 21.46 35.84 12.70
CA ASN A 184 21.39 34.38 12.59
C ASN A 184 20.01 33.87 12.15
N GLU A 185 18.94 34.55 12.55
CA GLU A 185 17.57 34.19 12.16
C GLU A 185 17.32 34.59 10.71
N LEU A 186 17.81 35.76 10.31
CA LEU A 186 17.81 36.20 8.92
C LEU A 186 18.66 35.25 8.04
N TYR A 187 19.80 34.79 8.55
CA TYR A 187 20.60 33.75 7.88
C TYR A 187 19.80 32.45 7.70
N THR A 188 19.04 32.04 8.71
CA THR A 188 18.21 30.83 8.66
C THR A 188 17.07 30.99 7.64
N LEU A 189 16.47 32.18 7.53
CA LEU A 189 15.49 32.48 6.48
C LEU A 189 16.11 32.38 5.08
N ILE A 190 17.25 33.03 4.87
CA ILE A 190 17.95 33.06 3.57
C ILE A 190 18.36 31.67 3.12
N THR A 191 18.92 30.87 4.02
CA THR A 191 19.37 29.50 3.71
C THR A 191 18.22 28.56 3.35
N ARG A 192 17.01 28.80 3.87
CA ARG A 192 15.81 28.03 3.50
C ARG A 192 15.24 28.45 2.14
N ILE A 193 15.12 29.75 1.89
CA ILE A 193 14.45 30.27 0.68
C ILE A 193 15.39 30.33 -0.53
N TRP A 194 16.65 30.72 -0.31
CA TRP A 194 17.68 30.88 -1.35
C TRP A 194 18.97 30.10 -1.02
N PRO A 195 18.92 28.75 -0.94
CA PRO A 195 20.08 27.95 -0.57
C PRO A 195 21.29 28.19 -1.49
N GLU A 196 21.07 28.47 -2.77
CA GLU A 196 22.14 28.70 -3.75
C GLU A 196 22.82 30.08 -3.64
N GLN A 197 22.19 31.07 -2.99
CA GLN A 197 22.70 32.44 -2.94
C GLN A 197 23.53 32.73 -1.67
N THR A 198 23.71 31.72 -0.81
CA THR A 198 24.34 31.83 0.53
C THR A 198 25.77 32.39 0.55
N GLN A 199 26.47 32.44 -0.58
CA GLN A 199 27.84 32.97 -0.67
C GLN A 199 27.94 34.50 -0.58
N ASN A 200 26.84 35.24 -0.75
CA ASN A 200 26.85 36.71 -0.75
C ASN A 200 25.86 37.28 0.29
N LEU A 201 25.98 36.79 1.53
CA LEU A 201 25.06 37.10 2.62
C LEU A 201 24.83 38.60 2.82
N GLU A 202 25.90 39.39 2.76
CA GLU A 202 25.81 40.84 3.00
C GLU A 202 25.03 41.56 1.89
N MET A 203 25.16 41.09 0.65
CA MET A 203 24.39 41.60 -0.48
C MET A 203 22.90 41.24 -0.35
N ILE A 204 22.60 40.02 0.12
CA ILE A 204 21.22 39.57 0.35
C ILE A 204 20.59 40.31 1.52
N LYS A 205 21.33 40.51 2.61
CA LYS A 205 20.90 41.36 3.73
C LYS A 205 20.60 42.78 3.26
N GLN A 206 21.48 43.40 2.46
CA GLN A 206 21.22 44.73 1.91
C GLN A 206 20.00 44.76 0.99
N HIS A 207 19.76 43.70 0.21
CA HIS A 207 18.57 43.58 -0.63
C HIS A 207 17.28 43.40 0.21
N LEU A 208 17.33 42.57 1.25
CA LEU A 208 16.25 42.38 2.23
C LEU A 208 15.93 43.70 2.95
N LEU A 209 16.95 44.39 3.46
CA LEU A 209 16.82 45.68 4.13
C LEU A 209 16.31 46.78 3.20
N GLY A 210 16.65 46.73 1.91
CA GLY A 210 16.15 47.67 0.91
C GLY A 210 14.74 47.37 0.39
N SER A 211 14.25 46.13 0.55
CA SER A 211 12.92 45.67 0.08
C SER A 211 11.84 45.71 1.16
N VAL A 212 12.24 45.97 2.40
CA VAL A 212 11.34 46.30 3.50
C VAL A 212 11.52 47.80 3.76
N GLU A 213 10.48 48.62 3.57
CA GLU A 213 10.52 50.06 3.90
C GLU A 213 10.60 50.29 5.43
N VAL A 214 11.67 49.79 6.08
CA VAL A 214 11.88 50.00 7.52
C VAL A 214 12.62 51.30 7.72
N GLN A 215 11.97 52.29 8.35
CA GLN A 215 12.69 53.40 8.96
C GLN A 215 13.49 52.87 10.15
N LEU A 216 14.79 52.65 9.92
CA LEU A 216 15.74 52.24 10.95
C LEU A 216 15.97 53.40 11.92
N ASN A 217 15.33 53.35 13.09
CA ASN A 217 15.81 54.11 14.24
C ASN A 217 16.75 53.20 15.03
N ASP A 218 18.05 53.52 14.96
CA ASP A 218 19.10 53.05 15.88
C ASP A 218 19.60 51.59 15.80
N GLY A 219 19.58 50.96 14.62
CA GLY A 219 20.29 49.70 14.38
C GLY A 219 19.63 48.83 13.32
N ASN A 220 20.41 47.95 12.69
CA ASN A 220 19.99 46.99 11.65
C ASN A 220 19.02 45.92 12.20
N VAL A 221 17.85 46.31 12.68
CA VAL A 221 16.91 45.40 13.33
C VAL A 221 15.65 45.27 12.46
N VAL A 222 15.34 44.04 12.03
CA VAL A 222 14.22 43.75 11.12
C VAL A 222 13.10 43.09 11.91
N HIS A 223 11.98 43.77 12.09
CA HIS A 223 10.79 43.16 12.70
C HIS A 223 10.15 42.16 11.72
N TRP A 224 9.74 40.98 12.20
CA TRP A 224 9.26 39.91 11.30
C TRP A 224 7.97 40.29 10.57
N THR A 225 7.12 41.16 11.14
CA THR A 225 5.90 41.64 10.44
C THR A 225 6.24 42.43 9.20
N SER A 226 7.33 43.20 9.22
CA SER A 226 7.77 44.00 8.07
C SER A 226 8.19 43.08 6.92
N VAL A 227 8.79 41.92 7.22
CA VAL A 227 9.07 40.87 6.24
C VAL A 227 7.77 40.25 5.69
N ALA A 228 6.78 40.03 6.54
CA ALA A 228 5.47 39.50 6.14
C ALA A 228 4.64 40.48 5.30
N GLU A 229 4.86 41.79 5.46
CA GLU A 229 4.16 42.87 4.75
C GLU A 229 4.84 43.25 3.43
N SER A 230 6.14 42.96 3.27
CA SER A 230 6.86 43.16 2.00
C SER A 230 6.31 42.25 0.91
N SER A 231 5.76 42.84 -0.15
CA SER A 231 5.15 42.09 -1.27
C SER A 231 6.13 41.15 -1.95
N THR A 232 7.39 41.58 -2.10
CA THR A 232 8.44 40.81 -2.78
C THR A 232 8.85 39.60 -1.94
N LEU A 233 9.15 39.82 -0.66
CA LEU A 233 9.60 38.75 0.24
C LEU A 233 8.48 37.78 0.57
N LYS A 234 7.27 38.29 0.78
CA LYS A 234 6.08 37.46 0.98
C LYS A 234 5.86 36.51 -0.19
N ALA A 235 5.95 36.99 -1.43
CA ALA A 235 5.80 36.14 -2.61
C ALA A 235 6.86 35.03 -2.67
N GLN A 236 8.11 35.36 -2.35
CA GLN A 236 9.21 34.39 -2.32
C GLN A 236 9.04 33.35 -1.19
N ILE A 237 8.57 33.77 -0.01
CA ILE A 237 8.22 32.87 1.10
C ILE A 237 7.05 31.96 0.69
N GLU A 238 6.01 32.51 0.07
CA GLU A 238 4.85 31.74 -0.39
C GLU A 238 5.25 30.70 -1.45
N GLU A 239 6.15 31.05 -2.37
CA GLU A 239 6.68 30.10 -3.36
C GLU A 239 7.49 28.98 -2.70
N TYR A 240 8.30 29.29 -1.68
CA TYR A 240 9.00 28.29 -0.89
C TYR A 240 8.02 27.36 -0.16
N LEU A 241 7.03 27.93 0.53
CA LEU A 241 6.04 27.17 1.32
C LEU A 241 5.11 26.33 0.43
N ALA A 242 4.85 26.73 -0.82
CA ALA A 242 4.08 25.93 -1.77
C ALA A 242 4.75 24.60 -2.13
N LYS A 243 6.08 24.50 -1.96
CA LYS A 243 6.85 23.27 -2.17
C LYS A 243 6.77 22.33 -0.96
N GLU A 244 6.38 22.83 0.22
CA GLU A 244 6.22 22.00 1.41
C GLU A 244 5.01 21.06 1.28
N LYS A 245 5.28 19.76 1.32
CA LYS A 245 4.23 18.73 1.35
C LYS A 245 3.76 18.48 2.79
N LYS A 246 2.46 18.23 2.93
CA LYS A 246 1.83 17.97 4.23
C LYS A 246 2.27 16.63 4.79
N TYR A 247 2.21 15.59 3.97
CA TYR A 247 2.52 14.22 4.39
C TYR A 247 3.93 13.82 3.95
N LYS A 248 4.61 13.11 4.85
CA LYS A 248 5.86 12.43 4.53
C LYS A 248 5.53 11.17 3.75
N HIS A 249 6.32 10.89 2.72
CA HIS A 249 6.19 9.69 1.93
C HIS A 249 7.56 9.23 1.44
N GLU A 250 7.63 7.96 1.09
CA GLU A 250 8.73 7.35 0.35
C GLU A 250 8.14 6.47 -0.75
N THR A 251 8.80 6.40 -1.90
CA THR A 251 8.39 5.52 -3.00
C THR A 251 9.25 4.27 -2.93
N GLY A 252 8.61 3.13 -2.65
CA GLY A 252 9.24 1.82 -2.69
C GLY A 252 9.27 1.22 -4.09
N ASN A 253 10.02 0.13 -4.23
CA ASN A 253 9.98 -0.72 -5.43
C ASN A 253 8.99 -1.88 -5.25
N SER A 254 8.74 -2.62 -6.33
CA SER A 254 7.77 -3.71 -6.36
C SER A 254 8.32 -5.04 -5.82
N GLU A 255 9.42 -5.04 -5.05
CA GLU A 255 10.10 -6.27 -4.60
C GLU A 255 9.25 -7.20 -3.73
N HIS A 256 8.17 -6.69 -3.15
CA HIS A 256 7.30 -7.42 -2.22
C HIS A 256 5.95 -7.81 -2.83
N VAL A 257 5.76 -7.55 -4.12
CA VAL A 257 4.47 -7.67 -4.80
C VAL A 257 4.64 -8.56 -6.00
N SER A 258 3.70 -9.49 -6.17
CA SER A 258 3.58 -10.33 -7.36
C SER A 258 2.16 -10.25 -7.90
N PHE A 259 2.04 -10.22 -9.23
CA PHE A 259 0.75 -10.16 -9.92
C PHE A 259 0.72 -11.28 -10.97
N HIS A 260 -0.20 -12.22 -10.82
CA HIS A 260 -0.34 -13.38 -11.67
C HIS A 260 -1.74 -13.37 -12.31
N MET A 261 -1.79 -13.40 -13.63
CA MET A 261 -3.03 -13.54 -14.39
C MET A 261 -3.29 -15.03 -14.61
N LEU A 262 -4.31 -15.57 -13.94
CA LEU A 262 -4.67 -16.98 -14.02
C LEU A 262 -5.42 -17.24 -15.32
N LYS A 263 -4.96 -18.23 -16.08
CA LYS A 263 -5.54 -18.63 -17.37
C LYS A 263 -6.43 -19.86 -17.22
N SER A 264 -7.18 -20.19 -18.27
CA SER A 264 -8.09 -21.35 -18.28
C SER A 264 -7.39 -22.73 -18.32
N SER A 265 -6.11 -22.77 -18.67
CA SER A 265 -5.34 -24.01 -18.89
C SER A 265 -4.53 -24.41 -17.65
N VAL A 266 -4.71 -25.65 -17.18
CA VAL A 266 -3.93 -26.23 -16.06
C VAL A 266 -2.43 -26.22 -16.35
N ASP A 267 -2.04 -26.56 -17.58
CA ASP A 267 -0.63 -26.60 -17.98
C ASP A 267 0.04 -25.21 -17.93
N GLU A 268 -0.74 -24.14 -18.01
CA GLU A 268 -0.26 -22.76 -17.91
C GLU A 268 -0.32 -22.24 -16.46
N VAL A 269 -1.35 -22.62 -15.70
CA VAL A 269 -1.55 -22.16 -14.31
C VAL A 269 -0.59 -22.83 -13.34
N VAL A 270 -0.37 -24.14 -13.44
CA VAL A 270 0.47 -24.88 -12.47
C VAL A 270 1.89 -24.30 -12.36
N PRO A 271 2.62 -24.00 -13.46
CA PRO A 271 3.94 -23.39 -13.38
C PRO A 271 3.96 -22.03 -12.65
N GLU A 272 2.92 -21.21 -12.83
CA GLU A 272 2.74 -19.92 -12.15
C GLU A 272 2.55 -20.12 -10.64
N LEU A 273 1.63 -21.01 -10.24
CA LEU A 273 1.38 -21.31 -8.83
C LEU A 273 2.60 -21.92 -8.14
N GLU A 274 3.34 -22.80 -8.82
CA GLU A 274 4.62 -23.32 -8.33
C GLU A 274 5.70 -22.24 -8.21
N GLY A 275 5.66 -21.21 -9.07
CA GLY A 275 6.47 -20.00 -8.93
C GLY A 275 6.23 -19.30 -7.60
N ILE A 276 4.96 -19.11 -7.24
CA ILE A 276 4.55 -18.51 -5.96
C ILE A 276 5.04 -19.38 -4.79
N ARG A 277 4.91 -20.72 -4.86
CA ARG A 277 5.44 -21.61 -3.81
C ARG A 277 6.94 -21.49 -3.62
N ARG A 278 7.70 -21.36 -4.72
CA ARG A 278 9.16 -21.22 -4.67
C ARG A 278 9.60 -19.91 -4.02
N LYS A 279 8.88 -18.83 -4.28
CA LYS A 279 9.17 -17.49 -3.76
C LYS A 279 7.87 -16.77 -3.38
N PRO A 280 7.32 -17.07 -2.19
CA PRO A 280 6.07 -16.46 -1.75
C PRO A 280 6.35 -15.00 -1.37
N GLU A 281 5.96 -14.07 -2.24
CA GLU A 281 6.04 -12.64 -1.97
C GLU A 281 5.06 -12.22 -0.87
N LYS A 282 5.30 -11.06 -0.25
CA LYS A 282 4.43 -10.56 0.84
C LYS A 282 3.00 -10.31 0.36
N PHE A 283 2.86 -9.77 -0.85
CA PHE A 283 1.57 -9.51 -1.48
C PHE A 283 1.50 -10.28 -2.80
N ILE A 284 0.57 -11.22 -2.88
CA ILE A 284 0.33 -12.05 -4.05
C ILE A 284 -1.05 -11.70 -4.58
N CYS A 285 -1.12 -11.15 -5.78
CA CYS A 285 -2.37 -10.93 -6.49
C CYS A 285 -2.57 -12.03 -7.52
N LEU A 286 -3.70 -12.72 -7.43
CA LEU A 286 -4.19 -13.63 -8.45
C LEU A 286 -5.37 -12.95 -9.15
N ASN A 287 -5.23 -12.66 -10.44
CA ASN A 287 -6.31 -12.11 -11.25
C ASN A 287 -6.98 -13.25 -12.02
N ASP A 288 -8.31 -13.28 -11.98
CA ASP A 288 -9.08 -14.28 -12.70
C ASP A 288 -9.24 -13.86 -14.17
N ASN A 289 -8.40 -14.44 -15.04
CA ASN A 289 -8.53 -14.35 -16.49
C ASN A 289 -8.98 -15.70 -17.07
N ILE A 290 -9.71 -16.51 -16.30
CA ILE A 290 -10.27 -17.77 -16.77
C ILE A 290 -11.46 -17.44 -17.67
N ASP A 291 -11.50 -18.02 -18.87
CA ASP A 291 -12.59 -17.81 -19.80
C ASP A 291 -13.88 -18.42 -19.22
N GLU A 292 -14.98 -17.67 -19.29
CA GLU A 292 -16.30 -18.15 -18.85
C GLU A 292 -16.63 -19.51 -19.49
N GLY A 293 -16.94 -20.50 -18.66
CA GLY A 293 -17.28 -21.86 -19.10
C GLY A 293 -16.08 -22.77 -19.41
N ASN A 294 -14.85 -22.27 -19.31
CA ASN A 294 -13.61 -23.07 -19.36
C ASN A 294 -12.94 -23.19 -17.98
N GLU A 295 -13.66 -22.86 -16.90
CA GLU A 295 -13.25 -23.20 -15.53
C GLU A 295 -13.12 -24.71 -15.40
N THR A 296 -11.89 -25.22 -15.45
CA THR A 296 -11.65 -26.63 -15.17
C THR A 296 -11.62 -26.81 -13.65
N GLU A 297 -12.35 -27.81 -13.13
CA GLU A 297 -12.27 -28.21 -11.72
C GLU A 297 -10.81 -28.43 -11.25
N GLN A 298 -9.93 -28.76 -12.20
CA GLN A 298 -8.50 -28.91 -11.98
C GLN A 298 -7.79 -27.57 -11.68
N VAL A 299 -8.05 -26.49 -12.42
CA VAL A 299 -7.47 -25.16 -12.12
C VAL A 299 -7.88 -24.73 -10.70
N LEU A 300 -9.15 -24.88 -10.35
CA LEU A 300 -9.65 -24.57 -9.00
C LEU A 300 -8.97 -25.43 -7.94
N HIS A 301 -8.80 -26.74 -8.22
CA HIS A 301 -8.09 -27.64 -7.31
C HIS A 301 -6.65 -27.18 -7.01
N GLU A 302 -5.91 -26.76 -8.03
CA GLU A 302 -4.52 -26.30 -7.87
C GLU A 302 -4.43 -24.96 -7.11
N ILE A 303 -5.39 -24.05 -7.33
CA ILE A 303 -5.49 -22.79 -6.57
C ILE A 303 -5.79 -23.08 -5.09
N HIS A 304 -6.73 -23.97 -4.79
CA HIS A 304 -7.02 -24.40 -3.42
C HIS A 304 -5.79 -25.06 -2.78
N ALA A 305 -5.11 -25.95 -3.49
CA ALA A 305 -3.90 -26.60 -3.00
C ALA A 305 -2.78 -25.58 -2.71
N LEU A 306 -2.67 -24.50 -3.49
CA LEU A 306 -1.73 -23.42 -3.22
C LEU A 306 -2.06 -22.76 -1.87
N PHE A 307 -3.30 -22.30 -1.69
CA PHE A 307 -3.71 -21.60 -0.47
C PHE A 307 -3.65 -22.50 0.77
N ASP A 308 -4.04 -23.77 0.68
CA ASP A 308 -3.89 -24.73 1.78
C ASP A 308 -2.42 -24.90 2.20
N GLY A 309 -1.50 -24.80 1.24
CA GLY A 309 -0.06 -24.89 1.50
C GLY A 309 0.53 -23.63 2.12
N LEU A 310 0.04 -22.45 1.74
CA LEU A 310 0.54 -21.16 2.24
C LEU A 310 -0.14 -20.73 3.55
N PHE A 311 -1.44 -20.97 3.66
CA PHE A 311 -2.32 -20.50 4.72
C PHE A 311 -3.21 -21.66 5.22
N PRO A 312 -2.62 -22.65 5.92
CA PRO A 312 -3.34 -23.87 6.33
C PRO A 312 -4.39 -23.64 7.43
N VAL A 313 -4.42 -22.46 8.03
CA VAL A 313 -5.44 -22.09 9.03
C VAL A 313 -6.42 -21.15 8.35
N PRO A 314 -7.69 -21.57 8.16
CA PRO A 314 -8.67 -20.76 7.45
C PRO A 314 -9.00 -19.49 8.22
N SER A 315 -9.26 -18.42 7.48
CA SER A 315 -9.78 -17.19 8.09
C SER A 315 -11.22 -17.42 8.60
N PRO A 316 -11.73 -16.62 9.55
CA PRO A 316 -13.12 -16.72 10.00
C PRO A 316 -14.14 -16.54 8.87
N PHE A 317 -13.76 -15.88 7.78
CA PHE A 317 -14.59 -15.65 6.61
C PHE A 317 -14.65 -16.87 5.68
N GLU A 318 -13.75 -17.83 5.83
CA GLU A 318 -13.74 -19.12 5.11
C GLU A 318 -14.50 -20.21 5.87
N LEU A 319 -14.87 -19.95 7.13
CA LEU A 319 -15.57 -20.91 7.97
C LEU A 319 -17.09 -20.84 7.75
N PRO A 320 -17.82 -21.96 7.91
CA PRO A 320 -19.28 -21.95 7.86
C PRO A 320 -19.91 -21.02 8.89
N ASP A 321 -21.09 -20.49 8.57
CA ASP A 321 -21.86 -19.64 9.49
C ASP A 321 -22.00 -20.28 10.89
N GLY A 322 -21.71 -19.48 11.91
CA GLY A 322 -21.78 -19.90 13.32
C GLY A 322 -20.55 -20.66 13.83
N VAL A 323 -19.55 -20.93 12.98
CA VAL A 323 -18.24 -21.44 13.43
C VAL A 323 -17.36 -20.25 13.80
N ALA A 324 -16.97 -20.19 15.08
CA ALA A 324 -16.06 -19.16 15.55
C ALA A 324 -14.63 -19.42 15.05
N GLY A 325 -14.04 -18.44 14.36
CA GLY A 325 -12.61 -18.38 14.07
C GLY A 325 -11.93 -17.26 14.86
N TYR A 326 -10.64 -17.03 14.58
CA TYR A 326 -9.88 -15.91 15.14
C TYR A 326 -9.99 -14.69 14.23
N THR A 327 -10.79 -13.69 14.63
CA THR A 327 -10.96 -12.44 13.84
C THR A 327 -9.70 -11.59 13.85
N TYR A 328 -8.92 -11.65 14.92
CA TYR A 328 -7.73 -10.83 15.11
C TYR A 328 -6.47 -11.69 15.30
N LEU A 329 -5.33 -11.17 14.82
CA LEU A 329 -4.04 -11.88 14.85
C LEU A 329 -3.52 -12.13 16.27
N ASP A 330 -3.84 -11.27 17.22
CA ASP A 330 -3.50 -11.43 18.64
C ASP A 330 -4.23 -12.63 19.25
N GLN A 331 -5.53 -12.78 19.01
CA GLN A 331 -6.33 -13.93 19.45
C GLN A 331 -5.77 -15.23 18.88
N TRP A 332 -5.41 -15.23 17.60
CA TRP A 332 -4.78 -16.37 16.96
C TRP A 332 -3.41 -16.69 17.57
N HIS A 333 -2.55 -15.68 17.77
CA HIS A 333 -1.24 -15.86 18.39
C HIS A 333 -1.33 -16.39 19.82
N GLU A 334 -2.24 -15.86 20.63
CA GLU A 334 -2.46 -16.33 21.99
C GLU A 334 -2.88 -17.80 22.02
N ALA A 335 -3.85 -18.17 21.19
CA ALA A 335 -4.31 -19.56 21.10
C ALA A 335 -3.19 -20.51 20.63
N MET A 336 -2.45 -20.12 19.59
CA MET A 336 -1.32 -20.91 19.08
C MET A 336 -0.20 -21.04 20.12
N TRP A 337 0.06 -19.97 20.89
CA TRP A 337 1.04 -19.99 21.97
C TRP A 337 0.62 -20.95 23.09
N TRP A 338 -0.67 -20.96 23.47
CA TRP A 338 -1.20 -21.91 24.45
C TRP A 338 -1.08 -23.36 23.96
N GLU A 339 -1.39 -23.63 22.69
CA GLU A 339 -1.21 -24.94 22.07
C GLU A 339 0.25 -25.40 22.11
N PHE A 340 1.17 -24.50 21.73
CA PHE A 340 2.60 -24.76 21.79
C PHE A 340 3.10 -25.01 23.23
N ALA A 341 2.70 -24.16 24.17
CA ALA A 341 3.05 -24.28 25.59
C ALA A 341 2.53 -25.60 26.18
N ARG A 342 1.29 -25.97 25.87
CA ARG A 342 0.66 -27.23 26.27
C ARG A 342 1.39 -28.43 25.69
N HIS A 343 1.71 -28.42 24.40
CA HIS A 343 2.47 -29.49 23.77
C HIS A 343 3.85 -29.66 24.41
N ARG A 344 4.58 -28.55 24.63
CA ARG A 344 5.88 -28.59 25.33
C ARG A 344 5.76 -29.11 26.75
N PHE A 345 4.73 -28.69 27.49
CA PHE A 345 4.47 -29.20 28.84
C PHE A 345 4.29 -30.71 28.82
N PHE A 346 3.45 -31.26 27.93
CA PHE A 346 3.25 -32.71 27.84
C PHE A 346 4.50 -33.48 27.39
N VAL A 347 5.28 -32.94 26.45
CA VAL A 347 6.54 -33.55 26.02
C VAL A 347 7.55 -33.59 27.17
N THR A 348 7.71 -32.47 27.89
CA THR A 348 8.63 -32.42 29.05
C THR A 348 8.17 -33.35 30.18
N LEU A 349 6.87 -33.39 30.47
CA LEU A 349 6.30 -34.31 31.45
C LEU A 349 6.52 -35.77 31.05
N SER A 350 6.31 -36.13 29.78
CA SER A 350 6.57 -37.47 29.26
C SER A 350 8.05 -37.86 29.41
N TRP A 351 8.97 -36.94 29.13
CA TRP A 351 10.41 -37.15 29.34
C TRP A 351 10.74 -37.40 30.81
N ILE A 352 10.15 -36.63 31.73
CA ILE A 352 10.38 -36.79 33.17
C ILE A 352 9.81 -38.12 33.68
N VAL A 353 8.63 -38.50 33.24
CA VAL A 353 7.93 -39.70 33.72
C VAL A 353 8.51 -40.98 33.13
N TRP A 354 8.89 -40.98 31.85
CA TRP A 354 9.28 -42.20 31.17
C TRP A 354 10.79 -42.29 30.91
N CYS A 355 11.42 -41.23 30.40
CA CYS A 355 12.82 -41.29 30.00
C CYS A 355 13.77 -41.25 31.20
N ILE A 356 13.51 -40.42 32.21
CA ILE A 356 14.39 -40.33 33.39
C ILE A 356 14.43 -41.65 34.18
N PRO A 357 13.29 -42.28 34.56
CA PRO A 357 13.33 -43.54 35.29
C PRO A 357 13.91 -44.68 34.46
N PHE A 358 13.63 -44.71 33.15
CA PHE A 358 14.22 -45.70 32.24
C PHE A 358 15.76 -45.59 32.20
N MET A 359 16.30 -44.38 32.10
CA MET A 359 17.75 -44.14 32.16
C MET A 359 18.34 -44.53 33.51
N MET A 360 17.63 -44.27 34.62
CA MET A 360 18.05 -44.72 35.95
C MET A 360 18.10 -46.25 36.06
N VAL A 361 17.11 -46.95 35.51
CA VAL A 361 17.08 -48.43 35.48
C VAL A 361 18.23 -48.98 34.64
N ILE A 362 18.49 -48.41 33.45
CA ILE A 362 19.63 -48.80 32.62
C ILE A 362 20.95 -48.58 33.37
N GLY A 363 21.11 -47.41 34.01
CA GLY A 363 22.30 -47.10 34.80
C GLY A 363 22.48 -48.09 35.96
N TRP A 364 21.40 -48.42 36.68
CA TRP A 364 21.42 -49.41 37.75
C TRP A 364 21.81 -50.81 37.23
N LEU A 365 21.21 -51.27 36.12
CA LEU A 365 21.56 -52.54 35.49
C LEU A 365 23.04 -52.58 35.04
N TRP A 366 23.55 -51.48 34.50
CA TRP A 366 24.95 -51.37 34.10
C TRP A 366 25.90 -51.47 35.30
N VAL A 367 25.57 -50.82 36.42
CA VAL A 367 26.30 -50.97 37.68
C VAL A 367 26.29 -52.43 38.17
N GLN A 368 25.13 -53.10 38.17
CA GLN A 368 25.03 -54.52 38.56
C GLN A 368 25.89 -55.43 37.68
N LEU A 369 25.84 -55.24 36.35
CA LEU A 369 26.64 -56.02 35.40
C LEU A 369 28.14 -55.79 35.56
N SER A 370 28.56 -54.55 35.84
CA SER A 370 29.98 -54.23 36.07
C SER A 370 30.50 -54.81 37.39
N GLN A 371 29.69 -54.83 38.45
CA GLN A 371 30.04 -55.46 39.73
C GLN A 371 30.18 -56.98 39.57
N ASN A 372 29.24 -57.65 38.89
CA ASN A 372 29.35 -59.10 38.62
C ASN A 372 30.61 -59.45 37.82
N LYS A 373 30.94 -58.67 36.77
CA LYS A 373 32.18 -58.85 36.01
C LYS A 373 33.44 -58.67 36.87
N TRP A 374 33.44 -57.69 37.79
CA TRP A 374 34.55 -57.46 38.72
C TRP A 374 34.70 -58.64 39.69
N GLU A 375 33.61 -59.14 40.25
CA GLU A 375 33.62 -60.31 41.14
C GLU A 375 34.09 -61.60 40.44
N ASP A 376 33.62 -61.87 39.21
CA ASP A 376 34.07 -63.01 38.41
C ASP A 376 35.57 -62.90 38.09
N HIS A 377 36.06 -61.70 37.79
CA HIS A 377 37.47 -61.48 37.51
C HIS A 377 38.37 -61.73 38.75
N HIS A 378 37.85 -61.49 39.97
CA HIS A 378 38.57 -61.78 41.21
C HIS A 378 38.44 -63.23 41.67
N ARG A 379 37.31 -63.91 41.40
CA ARG A 379 37.16 -65.37 41.65
C ARG A 379 38.09 -66.22 40.79
N HIS A 380 38.47 -65.74 39.61
CA HIS A 380 39.48 -66.40 38.76
C HIS A 380 40.94 -66.02 39.07
N ARG A 381 41.18 -65.19 40.11
CA ARG A 381 42.52 -64.80 40.57
C ARG A 381 42.86 -65.28 41.98
N SER A 382 42.06 -66.14 42.59
CA SER A 382 42.49 -66.87 43.79
C SER A 382 43.58 -67.89 43.41
N PRO A 383 44.81 -67.77 43.96
CA PRO A 383 45.88 -68.72 43.68
C PRO A 383 45.61 -70.04 44.40
N LEU A 384 45.75 -71.15 43.66
CA LEU A 384 46.03 -72.47 44.25
C LEU A 384 47.48 -72.51 44.75
#